data_AF-A0A957DJ06-F1
#
_entry.id   AF-A0A957DJ06-F1
#
_cell.length_a   1.000
_cell.length_b   1.000
_cell.length_c   1.000
_cell.angle_alpha   90.00
_cell.angle_beta   90.00
_cell.angle_gamma   90.00
#
_symmetry.space_group_name_H-M   'P 1'
#
loop_
_entity.id
_entity.type
_entity.pdbx_description
1 polymer ?
#
loop_
_entity_poly.entity_id
_entity_poly.type
_entity_poly.pdbx_seq_one_letter_code
_entity_poly.pdbx_strand_id
1 'polypeptide(L)'
;MTIARWRRPLVVGGVVLGVLLLLGAAGWFYLNRAADDPRNGAMVLWARGDAAARASLVTVQRETCPGAPFVLPASGFIGLLYG
;
A
#
# COMPACT_ATOMS: atom_id res chain seq x y z
N MET A 1 22.07 7.91 50.43
CA MET A 1 22.17 7.42 49.04
C MET A 1 20.77 7.15 48.48
N THR A 2 20.09 8.12 47.87
CA THR A 2 18.68 7.95 47.41
C THR A 2 18.36 8.65 46.08
N ILE A 3 19.37 8.99 45.27
CA ILE A 3 19.16 9.63 43.95
C ILE A 3 18.74 8.61 42.87
N ALA A 4 18.98 7.30 43.10
CA ALA A 4 18.83 6.28 42.06
C ALA A 4 17.38 5.84 41.74
N ARG A 5 16.40 6.06 42.63
CA ARG A 5 15.03 5.54 42.47
C ARG A 5 14.21 6.29 41.41
N TRP A 6 14.39 7.61 41.31
CA TRP A 6 13.66 8.45 40.36
C TRP A 6 14.21 8.40 38.92
N ARG A 7 15.45 7.93 38.73
CA ARG A 7 16.05 7.76 37.41
C ARG A 7 15.46 6.57 36.63
N ARG A 8 14.99 5.53 37.34
CA ARG A 8 14.41 4.33 36.71
C ARG A 8 13.16 4.61 35.86
N PRO A 9 12.12 5.31 36.34
CA PRO A 9 10.95 5.62 35.51
C PRO A 9 11.29 6.58 34.35
N LEU A 10 12.26 7.48 34.53
CA LEU A 10 12.71 8.37 33.45
C LEU A 10 13.45 7.60 32.33
N VAL A 11 14.31 6.65 32.70
CA VAL A 11 14.99 5.78 31.73
C VAL A 11 13.99 4.88 31.03
N VAL A 12 13.05 4.27 31.76
CA VAL A 12 12.00 3.43 31.16
C VAL A 12 11.11 4.25 30.22
N GLY A 13 10.67 5.44 30.63
CA GLY A 13 9.90 6.34 29.79
C GLY A 13 10.65 6.75 28.52
N GLY A 14 11.94 7.08 28.64
CA GLY A 14 12.80 7.38 27.50
C GLY A 14 12.99 6.19 26.55
N VAL A 15 13.15 4.98 27.08
CA VAL A 15 13.25 3.75 26.27
C VAL A 15 11.94 3.47 25.55
N VAL A 16 10.80 3.53 26.24
CA VAL A 16 9.47 3.32 25.62
C VAL A 16 9.22 4.36 24.52
N LEU A 17 9.49 5.63 24.79
CA LEU A 17 9.37 6.69 23.79
C LEU A 17 10.30 6.43 22.60
N GLY A 18 11.55 6.04 22.85
CA GLY A 18 12.51 5.70 21.81
C GLY A 18 12.04 4.53 20.93
N VAL A 19 11.49 3.47 21.54
CA VAL A 19 10.91 2.33 20.82
C VAL A 19 9.71 2.77 19.99
N LEU A 20 8.79 3.56 20.55
CA LEU A 20 7.62 4.08 19.83
C LEU A 20 8.02 4.94 18.63
N LEU A 21 9.02 5.80 18.78
CA LEU A 21 9.55 6.62 17.69
C LEU A 21 10.20 5.76 16.61
N LEU A 22 10.97 4.74 16.99
CA LEU A 22 11.58 3.81 16.03
C LEU A 22 10.52 3.02 15.25
N LEU A 23 9.48 2.51 15.93
CA LEU A 23 8.37 1.82 15.30
C LEU A 23 7.59 2.76 14.37
N GLY A 24 7.34 3.99 14.80
CA GLY A 24 6.69 5.01 13.98
C GLY A 24 7.51 5.34 12.73
N ALA A 25 8.82 5.54 12.86
CA ALA A 25 9.72 5.81 11.74
C ALA A 25 9.81 4.63 10.77
N ALA A 26 9.91 3.40 11.28
CA ALA A 26 9.92 2.19 10.46
C ALA A 26 8.60 1.99 9.71
N GLY A 27 7.47 2.22 10.39
CA GLY A 27 6.14 2.17 9.78
C GLY A 27 5.97 3.23 8.68
N TRP A 28 6.37 4.47 8.96
CA TRP A 28 6.36 5.56 7.97
C TRP A 28 7.22 5.22 6.73
N PHE A 29 8.44 4.73 6.94
CA PHE A 29 9.34 4.34 5.86
C PHE A 29 8.74 3.21 5.00
N TYR A 30 8.19 2.17 5.64
CA TYR A 30 7.55 1.06 4.95
C TYR A 30 6.32 1.51 4.14
N LEU A 31 5.45 2.32 4.74
CA LEU A 31 4.24 2.81 4.08
C LEU A 31 4.55 3.74 2.91
N ASN A 32 5.54 4.62 3.02
CA ASN A 32 5.96 5.44 1.87
C ASN A 32 6.51 4.58 0.74
N ARG A 33 7.33 3.58 1.05
CA ARG A 33 7.81 2.63 0.04
C ARG A 33 6.68 1.86 -0.64
N ALA A 34 5.66 1.46 0.12
CA ALA A 34 4.49 0.79 -0.43
C ALA A 34 3.56 1.75 -1.22
N ALA A 35 3.55 3.04 -0.87
CA ALA A 35 2.81 4.06 -1.60
C ALA A 35 3.46 4.40 -2.95
N ASP A 36 4.79 4.33 -3.03
CA ASP A 36 5.56 4.51 -4.26
C ASP A 36 5.42 3.34 -5.26
N ASP A 37 4.79 2.23 -4.86
CA ASP A 37 4.51 1.11 -5.75
C ASP A 37 3.41 1.50 -6.79
N PRO A 38 3.71 1.47 -8.10
CA PRO A 38 2.74 1.79 -9.15
C PRO A 38 1.44 0.97 -9.06
N ARG A 39 1.51 -0.25 -8.54
CA ARG A 39 0.36 -1.16 -8.34
C ARG A 39 -0.63 -0.59 -7.33
N ASN A 40 -0.12 0.07 -6.29
CA ASN A 40 -0.92 0.68 -5.25
C ASN A 40 -1.66 1.91 -5.80
N GLY A 41 -1.02 2.69 -6.68
CA GLY A 41 -1.64 3.80 -7.39
C GLY A 41 -2.87 3.37 -8.19
N ALA A 42 -2.76 2.32 -9.00
CA ALA A 42 -3.89 1.79 -9.77
C ALA A 42 -5.01 1.23 -8.88
N MET A 43 -4.67 0.53 -7.80
CA MET A 43 -5.63 0.02 -6.81
C MET A 43 -6.38 1.15 -6.10
N VAL A 44 -5.67 2.20 -5.66
CA VAL A 44 -6.29 3.36 -5.00
C VAL A 44 -7.18 4.13 -5.96
N LEU A 45 -6.74 4.31 -7.21
CA LEU A 45 -7.54 4.95 -8.25
C LEU A 45 -8.81 4.14 -8.56
N TRP A 46 -8.71 2.80 -8.62
CA TRP A 46 -9.88 1.94 -8.77
C TRP A 46 -10.82 2.03 -7.56
N ALA A 47 -10.29 1.98 -6.33
CA ALA A 47 -11.11 1.98 -5.12
C ALA A 47 -11.78 3.35 -4.86
N ARG A 48 -11.05 4.45 -5.04
CA ARG A 48 -11.47 5.80 -4.61
C ARG A 48 -11.73 6.78 -5.75
N GLY A 49 -11.31 6.50 -6.98
CA GLY A 49 -11.52 7.37 -8.13
C GLY A 49 -12.98 7.39 -8.61
N ASP A 50 -13.32 8.41 -9.39
CA ASP A 50 -14.61 8.54 -10.04
C ASP A 50 -14.73 7.63 -11.28
N ALA A 51 -15.91 7.63 -11.93
CA ALA A 51 -16.15 6.78 -13.09
C ALA A 51 -15.20 7.08 -14.26
N ALA A 52 -14.79 8.34 -14.44
CA ALA A 52 -13.87 8.75 -15.50
C ALA A 52 -12.44 8.27 -15.21
N ALA A 53 -11.99 8.41 -13.96
CA ALA A 53 -10.69 7.91 -13.49
C ALA A 53 -10.62 6.38 -13.60
N ARG A 54 -11.71 5.66 -13.30
CA ARG A 54 -11.77 4.21 -13.46
C ARG A 54 -11.78 3.77 -14.93
N ALA A 55 -12.35 4.56 -15.83
CA ALA A 55 -12.42 4.22 -17.25
C ALA A 55 -11.03 4.09 -17.91
N SER A 56 -10.04 4.87 -17.44
CA SER A 56 -8.65 4.77 -17.94
C SER A 56 -7.95 3.46 -17.57
N LEU A 57 -8.45 2.76 -16.54
CA LEU A 57 -7.94 1.48 -16.09
C LEU A 57 -8.62 0.29 -16.79
N VAL A 58 -9.73 0.52 -17.49
CA VAL A 58 -10.50 -0.55 -18.14
C VAL A 58 -9.76 -1.01 -19.39
N THR A 59 -9.39 -2.29 -19.43
CA THR A 59 -8.93 -2.91 -20.67
C THR A 59 -10.12 -3.47 -21.42
N VAL A 60 -10.10 -3.25 -22.73
CA VAL A 60 -11.12 -3.76 -23.64
C VAL A 60 -10.41 -4.76 -24.53
N GLN A 61 -10.62 -6.06 -24.27
CA GLN A 61 -10.24 -7.08 -25.24
C GLN A 61 -11.50 -7.64 -25.91
N ARG A 62 -11.56 -7.50 -27.23
CA ARG A 62 -12.66 -7.95 -28.08
C ARG A 62 -12.22 -8.89 -29.19
N GLU A 63 -10.92 -9.07 -29.37
CA GLU A 63 -10.37 -9.95 -30.40
C GLU A 63 -9.90 -11.28 -29.81
N THR A 64 -10.16 -12.36 -30.54
CA THR A 64 -9.67 -13.69 -30.19
C THR A 64 -8.16 -13.75 -30.39
N CYS A 65 -7.41 -13.98 -29.32
CA CYS A 65 -6.00 -14.32 -29.44
C CYS A 65 -5.85 -15.64 -30.22
N PRO A 66 -4.88 -15.78 -31.14
CA PRO A 66 -4.65 -17.02 -31.86
C PRO A 66 -4.48 -18.21 -30.91
N GLY A 67 -5.29 -19.25 -31.07
CA GLY A 67 -5.27 -20.46 -30.23
C GLY A 67 -6.12 -20.39 -28.95
N ALA A 68 -6.80 -19.28 -28.66
CA ALA A 68 -7.71 -19.20 -27.52
C ALA A 68 -9.04 -19.94 -27.80
N PRO A 69 -9.53 -20.82 -26.90
CA PRO A 69 -10.73 -21.62 -27.13
C PRO A 69 -12.05 -20.83 -27.10
N PHE A 70 -12.03 -19.60 -26.56
CA PHE A 70 -13.16 -18.69 -26.58
C PHE A 70 -12.69 -17.24 -26.56
N VAL A 71 -13.51 -16.36 -27.13
CA VAL A 71 -13.34 -14.90 -26.99
C VAL A 71 -13.69 -14.58 -25.54
N LEU A 72 -12.82 -13.84 -24.85
CA LEU A 72 -13.15 -13.20 -23.58
C LEU A 72 -13.61 -11.78 -23.90
N PRO A 73 -14.93 -11.51 -24.05
CA PRO A 73 -15.44 -10.14 -24.08
C PRO A 73 -15.37 -9.57 -22.66
N ALA A 74 -14.16 -9.35 -22.18
CA ALA A 74 -13.89 -8.76 -20.88
C ALA A 74 -13.67 -7.26 -21.09
N SER A 75 -14.63 -6.46 -20.64
CA SER A 75 -14.41 -5.05 -20.33
C SER A 75 -14.30 -4.93 -18.82
N GLY A 76 -13.09 -4.69 -18.32
CA GLY A 76 -12.88 -4.59 -16.88
C GLY A 76 -11.45 -4.20 -16.50
N PHE A 77 -11.22 -4.03 -15.20
CA PHE A 77 -9.88 -3.76 -14.68
C PHE A 77 -9.18 -5.09 -14.34
N ILE A 78 -8.11 -5.41 -15.08
CA ILE A 78 -7.32 -6.65 -14.90
C ILE A 78 -6.02 -6.38 -14.12
N GLY A 79 -5.67 -5.11 -13.89
CA GLY A 79 -4.36 -4.65 -13.40
C GLY A 79 -3.93 -5.12 -12.00
N LEU A 80 -4.82 -5.72 -11.19
CA LEU A 80 -4.45 -6.30 -9.90
C LEU A 80 -3.73 -7.65 -10.02
N LEU A 81 -3.80 -8.31 -11.19
CA LEU A 81 -3.23 -9.65 -11.42
C LEU A 81 -1.83 -9.62 -12.05
N TYR A 82 -1.42 -8.49 -12.66
CA TYR A 82 -0.18 -8.36 -13.45
C TYR A 82 0.65 -7.14 -13.08
N GLY A 83 0.51 -6.64 -11.85
CA GLY A 83 1.38 -5.61 -11.31
C GLY A 83 2.82 -6.06 -11.32
#